data_AF-A0A2D3NU04-F1
#
_entry.id   AF-A0A2D3NU04-F1
#
_cell.length_a   1.000
_cell.length_b   1.000
_cell.length_c   1.000
_cell.angle_alpha   90.00
_cell.angle_beta   90.00
_cell.angle_gamma   90.00
#
_symmetry.space_group_name_H-M   'P 1'
#
loop_
_entity.id
_entity.type
_entity.pdbx_description
1 polymer ?
#
loop_
_entity_poly.entity_id
_entity_poly.type
_entity_poly.pdbx_seq_one_letter_code
_entity_poly.pdbx_strand_id
1 'polypeptide(L)'
;MKEFGSILLFLVIIFLKPILKMALKTGEVYYSNGKLKGRAELNRKNQLNGIEERFYENGKIKAKLHWHKNILEGISEFYYENGNLEARINYFKGMKNGITEKFYDNGNLMLKANFKNDLITGVVEEYYKNGKLKSKVSYKNGIEEEVLEFYNELGEKERKLDLDTLLNRNNKK
;
A
#
# COMPACT_ATOMS: atom_id res chain seq x y z
N MET A 1 14.97 -38.54 21.51
CA MET A 1 15.89 -37.77 20.62
C MET A 1 15.24 -36.58 19.90
N LYS A 2 13.91 -36.40 19.86
CA LYS A 2 13.27 -35.26 19.15
C LYS A 2 13.25 -33.94 19.94
N GLU A 3 13.47 -33.93 21.25
CA GLU A 3 13.34 -32.71 22.07
C GLU A 3 14.62 -31.86 22.17
N PHE A 4 15.80 -32.48 22.04
CA PHE A 4 17.09 -31.75 22.12
C PHE A 4 17.33 -30.81 20.93
N GLY A 5 16.77 -31.12 19.75
CA GLY A 5 16.90 -30.26 18.56
C GLY A 5 16.14 -28.92 18.69
N SER A 6 15.00 -28.91 19.39
CA SER A 6 14.18 -27.71 19.55
C SER A 6 14.75 -26.74 20.58
N ILE A 7 15.38 -27.24 21.64
CA ILE A 7 16.05 -26.43 22.67
C ILE A 7 17.30 -25.75 22.09
N LEU A 8 18.08 -26.46 21.27
CA LEU A 8 19.26 -25.91 20.61
C LEU A 8 18.92 -24.78 19.62
N LEU A 9 17.82 -24.94 18.86
CA LEU A 9 17.32 -23.92 17.94
C LEU A 9 16.86 -22.64 18.69
N PHE A 10 16.21 -22.80 19.84
CA PHE A 10 15.76 -21.68 20.66
C PHE A 10 16.94 -20.87 21.25
N LEU A 11 17.99 -21.55 21.70
CA LEU A 11 19.20 -20.90 22.22
C LEU A 11 19.94 -20.10 21.13
N VAL A 12 20.04 -20.64 19.91
CA VAL A 12 20.65 -19.93 18.77
C VAL A 12 19.90 -18.61 18.45
N ILE A 13 18.56 -18.60 18.51
CA ILE A 13 17.76 -17.39 18.29
C ILE A 13 17.98 -16.34 19.39
N ILE A 14 18.16 -16.76 20.65
CA ILE A 14 18.42 -15.85 21.77
C ILE A 14 19.77 -15.14 21.63
N PHE A 15 20.82 -15.84 21.15
CA PHE A 15 22.13 -15.22 20.94
C PHE A 15 22.24 -14.43 19.63
N LEU A 16 21.47 -14.75 18.58
CA LEU A 16 21.44 -14.00 17.32
C LEU A 16 20.73 -12.65 17.43
N LYS A 17 19.66 -12.54 18.22
CA LYS A 17 18.87 -11.29 18.32
C LYS A 17 19.67 -10.07 18.81
N PRO A 18 20.52 -10.16 19.84
CA PRO A 18 21.40 -9.07 20.26
C PRO A 18 22.43 -8.69 19.18
N ILE A 19 22.98 -9.68 18.46
CA ILE A 19 23.96 -9.46 17.39
C ILE A 19 23.31 -8.74 16.20
N LEU A 20 22.06 -9.10 15.86
CA LEU A 20 21.27 -8.40 14.83
C LEU A 20 20.95 -6.96 15.26
N LYS A 21 20.67 -6.74 16.55
CA LYS A 21 20.39 -5.41 17.12
C LYS A 21 21.63 -4.51 17.18
N MET A 22 22.84 -5.09 17.33
CA MET A 22 24.12 -4.36 17.27
C MET A 22 24.50 -3.87 15.87
N ALA A 23 23.89 -4.41 14.81
CA ALA A 23 24.24 -4.05 13.42
C ALA A 23 23.45 -2.85 12.87
N LEU A 24 22.34 -2.46 13.51
CA LEU A 24 21.40 -1.45 13.01
C LEU A 24 21.41 -0.22 13.93
N LYS A 25 21.71 0.95 13.37
CA LYS A 25 21.50 2.23 14.08
C LYS A 25 20.02 2.58 13.99
N THR A 26 19.45 3.20 15.01
CA THR A 26 18.08 3.71 14.97
C THR A 26 18.05 5.23 15.14
N GLY A 27 17.12 5.88 14.47
CA GLY A 27 16.76 7.29 14.70
C GLY A 27 15.33 7.36 15.22
N GLU A 28 15.08 8.26 16.17
CA GLU A 28 13.75 8.50 16.74
C GLU A 28 13.41 9.98 16.67
N VAL A 29 12.14 10.28 16.43
CA VAL A 29 11.61 11.64 16.44
C VAL A 29 10.36 11.68 17.30
N TYR A 30 10.16 12.79 17.99
CA TYR A 30 9.11 12.98 18.98
C TYR A 30 8.22 14.17 18.63
N TYR A 31 6.97 14.14 19.06
CA TYR A 31 6.08 15.28 19.09
C TYR A 31 6.51 16.28 20.18
N SER A 32 5.97 17.50 20.15
CA SER A 32 6.24 18.52 21.18
C SER A 32 5.80 18.08 22.58
N ASN A 33 4.81 17.21 22.67
CA ASN A 33 4.33 16.60 23.91
C ASN A 33 5.18 15.40 24.40
N GLY A 34 6.32 15.12 23.74
CA GLY A 34 7.23 14.04 24.10
C GLY A 34 6.81 12.64 23.65
N LYS A 35 5.67 12.47 22.98
CA LYS A 35 5.26 11.17 22.43
C LYS A 35 6.06 10.81 21.18
N LEU A 36 6.34 9.53 20.99
CA LEU A 36 7.07 9.04 19.81
C LEU A 36 6.27 9.34 18.53
N LYS A 37 6.90 10.08 17.61
CA LYS A 37 6.33 10.43 16.31
C LYS A 37 6.79 9.47 15.21
N GLY A 38 7.99 8.93 15.34
CA GLY A 38 8.51 7.94 14.42
C GLY A 38 9.85 7.39 14.85
N ARG A 39 10.19 6.24 14.28
CA ARG A 39 11.49 5.60 14.42
C ARG A 39 11.92 4.98 13.09
N ALA A 40 13.22 4.94 12.84
CA ALA A 40 13.75 4.41 11.59
C ALA A 40 15.06 3.67 11.78
N GLU A 41 15.26 2.61 11.00
CA GLU A 41 16.53 1.89 10.86
C GLU A 41 17.49 2.65 9.94
N LEU A 42 18.73 2.80 10.39
CA LEU A 42 19.81 3.52 9.75
C LEU A 42 21.02 2.61 9.56
N ASN A 43 21.70 2.75 8.42
CA ASN A 43 23.01 2.14 8.21
C ASN A 43 24.14 2.96 8.87
N ARG A 44 25.38 2.46 8.78
CA ARG A 44 26.59 3.12 9.34
C ARG A 44 26.88 4.52 8.75
N LYS A 45 26.30 4.85 7.59
CA LYS A 45 26.40 6.16 6.93
C LYS A 45 25.22 7.09 7.28
N ASN A 46 24.40 6.74 8.28
CA ASN A 46 23.20 7.47 8.68
C ASN A 46 22.12 7.56 7.59
N GLN A 47 22.09 6.59 6.67
CA GLN A 47 21.03 6.51 5.66
C GLN A 47 19.93 5.56 6.14
N LEU A 48 18.67 5.90 5.90
CA LEU A 48 17.52 5.02 6.08
C LEU A 48 17.74 3.71 5.33
N ASN A 49 17.72 2.60 6.05
CA ASN A 49 18.03 1.29 5.50
C ASN A 49 17.39 0.21 6.37
N GLY A 50 16.19 -0.21 5.99
CA GLY A 50 15.30 -1.04 6.81
C GLY A 50 13.91 -0.40 6.90
N ILE A 51 13.26 -0.58 8.05
CA ILE A 51 11.90 -0.09 8.27
C ILE A 51 11.92 1.28 8.95
N GLU A 52 11.08 2.20 8.46
CA GLU A 52 10.64 3.40 9.19
C GLU A 52 9.19 3.21 9.61
N GLU A 53 8.91 3.44 10.90
CA GLU A 53 7.57 3.46 11.44
C GLU A 53 7.23 4.88 11.89
N ARG A 54 6.04 5.34 11.49
CA ARG A 54 5.47 6.62 11.93
C ARG A 54 4.25 6.35 12.78
N PHE A 55 4.00 7.20 13.76
CA PHE A 55 2.89 7.07 14.69
C PHE A 55 2.03 8.32 14.68
N TYR A 56 0.74 8.16 14.98
CA TYR A 56 -0.14 9.26 15.38
C TYR A 56 0.17 9.70 16.82
N GLU A 57 -0.32 10.86 17.24
CA GLU A 57 -0.16 11.34 18.63
C GLU A 57 -0.85 10.46 19.67
N ASN A 58 -1.78 9.60 19.25
CA ASN A 58 -2.39 8.59 20.11
C ASN A 58 -1.53 7.31 20.25
N GLY A 59 -0.37 7.25 19.59
CA GLY A 59 0.57 6.12 19.63
C GLY A 59 0.26 4.99 18.64
N LYS A 60 -0.86 5.03 17.92
CA LYS A 60 -1.16 4.06 16.85
C LYS A 60 -0.27 4.29 15.66
N ILE A 61 0.01 3.22 14.94
CA ILE A 61 0.83 3.30 13.74
C ILE A 61 0.11 4.07 12.64
N LYS A 62 0.86 4.93 11.96
CA LYS A 62 0.42 5.77 10.84
C LYS A 62 1.00 5.29 9.52
N ALA A 63 2.25 4.84 9.51
CA ALA A 63 2.88 4.29 8.33
C ALA A 63 4.02 3.32 8.68
N LYS A 64 4.25 2.34 7.81
CA LYS A 64 5.46 1.52 7.72
C LYS A 64 6.06 1.71 6.34
N LEU A 65 7.26 2.26 6.27
CA LEU A 65 7.97 2.50 5.00
C LEU A 65 9.22 1.63 4.94
N HIS A 66 9.48 1.05 3.78
CA HIS A 66 10.65 0.21 3.55
C HIS A 66 11.71 0.98 2.75
N TRP A 67 12.92 1.04 3.29
CA TRP A 67 14.02 1.83 2.75
C TRP A 67 15.23 0.96 2.43
N HIS A 68 15.88 1.24 1.30
CA HIS A 68 17.22 0.79 0.97
C HIS A 68 18.09 2.01 0.68
N LYS A 69 19.03 2.34 1.58
CA LYS A 69 19.96 3.48 1.44
C LYS A 69 19.28 4.80 1.02
N ASN A 70 18.29 5.26 1.81
CA ASN A 70 17.46 6.46 1.58
C ASN A 70 16.49 6.38 0.39
N ILE A 71 16.34 5.22 -0.26
CA ILE A 71 15.41 5.03 -1.38
C ILE A 71 14.29 4.10 -0.94
N LEU A 72 13.03 4.45 -1.21
CA LEU A 72 11.91 3.54 -0.93
C LEU A 72 12.00 2.29 -1.80
N GLU A 73 11.97 1.13 -1.17
CA GLU A 73 12.08 -0.16 -1.85
C GLU A 73 11.39 -1.25 -1.02
N GLY A 74 10.40 -1.90 -1.63
CA GLY A 74 9.50 -2.83 -0.97
C GLY A 74 8.11 -2.23 -0.71
N ILE A 75 7.35 -2.93 0.13
CA ILE A 75 5.94 -2.59 0.40
C ILE A 75 5.88 -1.54 1.50
N SER A 76 5.26 -0.39 1.20
CA SER A 76 4.90 0.62 2.20
C SER A 76 3.43 0.52 2.56
N GLU A 77 3.12 0.60 3.85
CA GLU A 77 1.77 0.52 4.39
C GLU A 77 1.42 1.81 5.13
N PHE A 78 0.18 2.28 4.95
CA PHE A 78 -0.36 3.47 5.58
C PHE A 78 -1.64 3.10 6.31
N TYR A 79 -1.92 3.76 7.42
CA TYR A 79 -3.00 3.39 8.32
C TYR A 79 -3.80 4.62 8.72
N TYR A 80 -5.11 4.48 8.77
CA TYR A 80 -6.00 5.45 9.38
C TYR A 80 -5.80 5.48 10.90
N GLU A 81 -6.22 6.57 11.54
CA GLU A 81 -6.11 6.72 13.00
C GLU A 81 -6.98 5.71 13.78
N ASN A 82 -8.01 5.14 13.14
CA ASN A 82 -8.77 4.03 13.73
C ASN A 82 -7.94 2.71 13.79
N GLY A 83 -6.85 2.60 13.03
CA GLY A 83 -5.97 1.44 12.94
C GLY A 83 -6.17 0.59 11.68
N ASN A 84 -7.18 0.90 10.87
CA ASN A 84 -7.42 0.19 9.61
C ASN A 84 -6.37 0.59 8.55
N LEU A 85 -6.02 -0.37 7.70
CA LEU A 85 -5.11 -0.14 6.58
C LEU A 85 -5.76 0.89 5.63
N GLU A 86 -5.01 1.92 5.27
CA GLU A 86 -5.42 2.97 4.33
C GLU A 86 -4.88 2.67 2.93
N ALA A 87 -3.61 2.26 2.85
CA ALA A 87 -2.99 1.94 1.58
C ALA A 87 -1.83 0.97 1.74
N ARG A 88 -1.62 0.16 0.70
CA ARG A 88 -0.42 -0.65 0.48
C ARG A 88 0.15 -0.28 -0.88
N ILE A 89 1.42 0.14 -0.91
CA ILE A 89 2.08 0.62 -2.12
C ILE A 89 3.41 -0.09 -2.27
N ASN A 90 3.61 -0.76 -3.41
CA ASN A 90 4.90 -1.38 -3.72
C ASN A 90 5.82 -0.39 -4.42
N TYR A 91 7.03 -0.21 -3.89
CA TYR A 91 8.07 0.65 -4.44
C TYR A 91 9.26 -0.16 -4.91
N PHE A 92 9.86 0.27 -6.03
CA PHE A 92 11.15 -0.19 -6.48
C PHE A 92 11.99 1.01 -6.91
N LYS A 93 13.16 1.18 -6.30
CA LYS A 93 14.06 2.32 -6.54
C LYS A 93 13.36 3.68 -6.44
N GLY A 94 12.48 3.84 -5.45
CA GLY A 94 11.77 5.09 -5.18
C GLY A 94 10.52 5.33 -6.02
N MET A 95 10.25 4.50 -7.02
CA MET A 95 9.07 4.60 -7.89
C MET A 95 8.04 3.54 -7.53
N LYS A 96 6.75 3.81 -7.69
CA LYS A 96 5.71 2.78 -7.58
C LYS A 96 5.93 1.72 -8.66
N ASN A 97 5.98 0.48 -8.23
CA ASN A 97 6.22 -0.65 -9.11
C ASN A 97 5.57 -1.91 -8.52
N GLY A 98 4.55 -2.43 -9.19
CA GLY A 98 3.69 -3.50 -8.72
C GLY A 98 2.34 -2.99 -8.22
N ILE A 99 1.65 -3.87 -7.48
CA ILE A 99 0.29 -3.65 -7.02
C ILE A 99 0.25 -2.54 -5.96
N THR A 100 -0.70 -1.64 -6.12
CA THR A 100 -1.12 -0.64 -5.14
C THR A 100 -2.58 -0.88 -4.79
N GLU A 101 -2.86 -0.96 -3.49
CA GLU A 101 -4.20 -1.10 -2.94
C GLU A 101 -4.47 0.10 -2.04
N LYS A 102 -5.68 0.66 -2.14
CA LYS A 102 -6.18 1.65 -1.18
C LYS A 102 -7.50 1.18 -0.62
N PHE A 103 -7.79 1.56 0.60
CA PHE A 103 -8.94 1.10 1.37
C PHE A 103 -9.66 2.29 1.99
N TYR A 104 -10.97 2.15 2.17
CA TYR A 104 -11.75 3.06 2.99
C TYR A 104 -11.44 2.86 4.48
N ASP A 105 -11.81 3.85 5.29
CA ASP A 105 -11.69 3.82 6.75
C ASP A 105 -12.40 2.63 7.42
N ASN A 106 -13.42 2.05 6.78
CA ASN A 106 -14.12 0.83 7.22
C ASN A 106 -13.40 -0.47 6.85
N GLY A 107 -12.25 -0.39 6.18
CA GLY A 107 -11.44 -1.54 5.75
C GLY A 107 -11.82 -2.12 4.38
N ASN A 108 -12.90 -1.65 3.75
CA ASN A 108 -13.25 -2.11 2.40
C ASN A 108 -12.26 -1.60 1.37
N LEU A 109 -11.94 -2.44 0.37
CA LEU A 109 -11.12 -2.04 -0.76
C LEU A 109 -11.77 -0.85 -1.48
N MET A 110 -10.97 0.17 -1.80
CA MET A 110 -11.38 1.36 -2.54
C MET A 110 -10.83 1.33 -3.96
N LEU A 111 -9.55 0.97 -4.09
CA LEU A 111 -8.85 0.96 -5.37
C LEU A 111 -7.81 -0.15 -5.38
N LYS A 112 -7.71 -0.85 -6.52
CA LYS A 112 -6.61 -1.75 -6.84
C LYS A 112 -6.08 -1.42 -8.23
N ALA A 113 -4.79 -1.11 -8.30
CA ALA A 113 -4.12 -0.75 -9.54
C ALA A 113 -2.71 -1.32 -9.56
N ASN A 114 -2.19 -1.62 -10.75
CA ASN A 114 -0.80 -2.01 -10.92
C ASN A 114 0.00 -0.84 -11.53
N PHE A 115 1.22 -0.65 -11.04
CA PHE A 115 2.12 0.42 -11.48
C PHE A 115 3.41 -0.15 -12.07
N LYS A 116 3.97 0.54 -13.06
CA LYS A 116 5.32 0.30 -13.57
C LYS A 116 6.01 1.64 -13.73
N ASN A 117 7.01 1.90 -12.90
CA ASN A 117 7.75 3.17 -12.86
C ASN A 117 6.81 4.38 -12.74
N ASP A 118 5.98 4.37 -11.70
CA ASP A 118 4.95 5.39 -11.40
C ASP A 118 3.79 5.51 -12.39
N LEU A 119 3.81 4.79 -13.51
CA LEU A 119 2.72 4.76 -14.48
C LEU A 119 1.76 3.61 -14.22
N ILE A 120 0.46 3.88 -14.21
CA ILE A 120 -0.57 2.85 -14.12
C ILE A 120 -0.51 1.94 -15.35
N THR A 121 -0.64 0.64 -15.15
CA THR A 121 -0.72 -0.35 -16.23
C THR A 121 -1.67 -1.50 -15.88
N GLY A 122 -2.37 -2.02 -16.87
CA GLY A 122 -3.35 -3.09 -16.70
C GLY A 122 -4.69 -2.55 -16.23
N VAL A 123 -5.47 -3.41 -15.58
CA VAL A 123 -6.82 -3.06 -15.11
C VAL A 123 -6.74 -2.36 -13.76
N VAL A 124 -7.38 -1.20 -13.67
CA VAL A 124 -7.71 -0.52 -12.42
C VAL A 124 -9.11 -0.92 -12.02
N GLU A 125 -9.26 -1.34 -10.77
CA GLU A 125 -10.55 -1.63 -10.16
C GLU A 125 -10.84 -0.58 -9.08
N GLU A 126 -11.99 0.08 -9.19
CA GLU A 126 -12.52 0.96 -8.14
C GLU A 126 -13.74 0.32 -7.49
N TYR A 127 -13.94 0.62 -6.21
CA TYR A 127 -15.01 0.06 -5.40
C TYR A 127 -15.71 1.16 -4.60
N TYR A 128 -17.01 1.00 -4.37
CA TYR A 128 -17.77 1.85 -3.45
C TYR A 128 -17.46 1.50 -1.99
N LYS A 129 -17.78 2.41 -1.06
CA LYS A 129 -17.56 2.20 0.38
C LYS A 129 -18.31 0.98 0.93
N ASN A 130 -19.39 0.56 0.28
CA ASN A 130 -20.14 -0.67 0.60
C ASN A 130 -19.47 -1.97 0.10
N GLY A 131 -18.31 -1.87 -0.56
CA GLY A 131 -17.53 -3.00 -1.07
C GLY A 131 -17.94 -3.48 -2.46
N LYS A 132 -18.99 -2.91 -3.07
CA LYS A 132 -19.38 -3.27 -4.45
C LYS A 132 -18.42 -2.65 -5.46
N LEU A 133 -18.12 -3.42 -6.50
CA LEU A 133 -17.34 -2.95 -7.63
C LEU A 133 -18.03 -1.73 -8.26
N LYS A 134 -17.27 -0.68 -8.50
CA LYS A 134 -17.71 0.55 -9.14
C LYS A 134 -17.31 0.57 -10.61
N SER A 135 -16.06 0.25 -10.90
CA SER A 135 -15.57 0.25 -12.28
C SER A 135 -14.37 -0.67 -12.47
N LYS A 136 -14.20 -1.11 -13.72
CA LYS A 136 -12.95 -1.69 -14.24
C LYS A 136 -12.56 -0.94 -15.50
N VAL A 137 -11.34 -0.41 -15.50
CA VAL A 137 -10.82 0.39 -16.61
C VAL A 137 -9.40 -0.05 -16.91
N SER A 138 -9.08 -0.29 -18.19
CA SER A 138 -7.74 -0.65 -18.62
C SER A 138 -6.88 0.59 -18.85
N TYR A 139 -5.63 0.52 -18.45
CA TYR A 139 -4.64 1.57 -18.60
C TYR A 139 -3.35 1.03 -19.20
N LYS A 140 -2.70 1.84 -20.04
CA LYS A 140 -1.37 1.58 -20.57
C LYS A 140 -0.52 2.82 -20.44
N ASN A 141 0.59 2.69 -19.70
CA ASN A 141 1.53 3.77 -19.45
C ASN A 141 0.86 5.05 -18.90
N GLY A 142 -0.10 4.87 -17.98
CA GLY A 142 -0.85 5.96 -17.36
C GLY A 142 -1.99 6.52 -18.21
N ILE A 143 -2.20 6.02 -19.43
CA ILE A 143 -3.28 6.46 -20.32
C ILE A 143 -4.41 5.44 -20.25
N GLU A 144 -5.64 5.92 -20.04
CA GLU A 144 -6.86 5.11 -20.11
C GLU A 144 -7.06 4.59 -21.53
N GLU A 145 -7.24 3.28 -21.70
CA GLU A 145 -7.50 2.65 -22.99
C GLU A 145 -8.99 2.29 -23.14
N GLU A 146 -9.57 1.60 -22.16
CA GLU A 146 -10.92 1.06 -22.27
C GLU A 146 -11.65 1.02 -20.92
N VAL A 147 -12.90 1.49 -20.91
CA VAL A 147 -13.84 1.23 -19.82
C VAL A 147 -14.48 -0.14 -20.05
N LEU A 148 -14.11 -1.12 -19.22
CA LEU A 148 -14.54 -2.53 -19.33
C LEU A 148 -15.89 -2.76 -18.66
N GLU A 149 -16.03 -2.26 -17.44
CA GLU A 149 -17.23 -2.44 -16.62
C GLU A 149 -17.48 -1.18 -15.79
N PHE A 150 -18.76 -0.84 -15.59
CA PHE A 150 -19.19 0.23 -14.69
C PHE A 150 -20.48 -0.19 -13.99
N TYR A 151 -20.62 0.16 -12.72
CA TYR A 151 -21.77 -0.21 -11.89
C TYR A 151 -22.18 0.95 -10.99
N ASN A 152 -23.46 1.03 -10.66
CA ASN A 152 -23.96 1.93 -9.63
C ASN A 152 -23.74 1.36 -8.21
N GLU A 153 -24.07 2.13 -7.18
CA GLU A 153 -23.94 1.71 -5.77
C GLU A 153 -24.82 0.50 -5.40
N LEU A 154 -25.86 0.21 -6.19
CA LEU A 154 -26.69 -0.99 -6.02
C LEU A 154 -26.03 -2.24 -6.61
N GLY A 155 -24.94 -2.10 -7.37
CA GLY A 155 -24.25 -3.19 -8.06
C GLY A 155 -24.86 -3.52 -9.42
N GLU A 156 -25.72 -2.66 -9.95
CA GLU A 156 -26.33 -2.82 -11.25
C GLU A 156 -25.38 -2.30 -12.32
N LYS A 157 -25.13 -3.12 -13.35
CA LYS A 157 -24.22 -2.77 -14.44
C LYS A 157 -24.79 -1.60 -15.23
N GLU A 158 -24.05 -0.50 -15.28
CA GLU A 158 -24.36 0.63 -16.14
C GLU A 158 -23.81 0.33 -17.54
N ARG A 159 -24.68 0.42 -18.55
CA ARG A 159 -24.23 0.34 -19.93
C ARG A 159 -23.49 1.63 -20.25
N LYS A 160 -22.30 1.52 -20.83
CA LYS A 160 -21.62 2.65 -21.48
C LYS A 160 -22.67 3.31 -22.39
N LEU A 161 -22.94 4.60 -22.17
CA LEU A 161 -23.84 5.35 -23.04
C LEU A 161 -23.13 5.40 -24.39
N ASP A 162 -23.47 4.47 -25.26
CA ASP A 162 -22.90 4.42 -26.59
C ASP A 162 -23.41 5.65 -27.35
N LEU A 163 -22.51 6.58 -27.67
CA LEU A 163 -22.84 7.77 -28.43
C LEU A 163 -23.43 7.38 -29.79
N ASP A 164 -23.07 6.24 -30.38
CA ASP A 164 -23.66 5.76 -31.63
C ASP A 164 -25.13 5.37 -31.42
N THR A 165 -25.48 4.78 -30.27
CA THR A 165 -26.86 4.48 -29.87
C THR A 165 -27.68 5.77 -29.61
N LEU A 166 -27.06 6.84 -29.12
CA LEU A 166 -27.71 8.14 -28.93
C LEU A 166 -27.90 8.90 -30.25
N LEU A 167 -26.90 8.88 -31.14
CA LEU A 167 -26.94 9.55 -32.45
C LEU A 167 -27.92 8.85 -33.40
N ASN A 168 -28.01 7.52 -33.37
CA ASN A 168 -28.95 6.76 -34.20
C ASN A 168 -30.42 6.88 -33.75
N ARG A 169 -30.70 7.37 -32.53
CA ARG A 169 -32.08 7.69 -32.10
C ARG A 169 -32.61 8.99 -32.71
N ASN A 170 -31.72 9.91 -33.09
CA ASN A 170 -32.11 11.21 -33.64
C ASN A 170 -32.34 11.19 -35.16
N ASN A 171 -31.92 10.12 -35.86
CA ASN A 171 -32.08 9.96 -37.31
C ASN A 171 -33.30 9.11 -37.73
N LYS A 172 -34.21 8.82 -36.80
CA LYS A 172 -35.44 8.02 -37.06
C LYS A 172 -36.75 8.82 -36.89
N LYS A 173 -36.72 10.13 -37.06
CA LYS A 173 -37.94 10.95 -37.19
C LYS A 173 -38.07 11.49 -38.60
#